data_AF-A0AAV9XYR7-F1
#
_entry.id   AF-A0AAV9XYR7-F1
#
_cell.length_a   1.000
_cell.length_b   1.000
_cell.length_c   1.000
_cell.angle_alpha   90.00
_cell.angle_beta   90.00
_cell.angle_gamma   90.00
#
_symmetry.space_group_name_H-M   'P 1'
#
loop_
_entity.id
_entity.type
_entity.pdbx_description
1 polymer ?
#
loop_
_entity_poly.entity_id
_entity_poly.type
_entity_poly.pdbx_seq_one_letter_code
_entity_poly.pdbx_strand_id
1 'polypeptide(L)'
;MVPPYDKALYGSIIYGVIGIIAAISSTIYFGIKGSKNLSKSETAKTSLVVVAMMTFCLWIMWFCVYLSQMFPLINPIHKAEEH
;
A
#
# COMPACT_ATOMS: atom_id res chain seq x y z
N MET A 1 20.68 -2.95 19.17
CA MET A 1 20.23 -2.40 17.88
C MET A 1 18.99 -1.58 18.15
N VAL A 2 19.01 -0.27 17.84
CA VAL A 2 17.80 0.55 17.90
C VAL A 2 16.97 0.22 16.65
N PRO A 3 15.68 -0.13 16.78
CA PRO A 3 14.84 -0.44 15.62
C PRO A 3 14.71 0.80 14.72
N PRO A 4 14.83 0.66 13.38
CA PRO A 4 14.75 1.79 12.46
C PRO A 4 13.30 2.23 12.19
N TYR A 5 12.55 2.58 13.24
CA TYR A 5 11.14 2.97 13.19
C TYR A 5 10.86 4.10 12.17
N ASP A 6 11.85 4.94 11.90
CA ASP A 6 11.78 6.00 10.90
C ASP A 6 11.36 5.45 9.53
N LYS A 7 11.91 4.30 9.11
CA LYS A 7 11.62 3.72 7.80
C LYS A 7 10.18 3.20 7.71
N ALA A 8 9.67 2.63 8.81
CA ALA A 8 8.28 2.20 8.92
C ALA A 8 7.32 3.39 8.77
N LEU A 9 7.66 4.50 9.42
CA LEU A 9 6.90 5.74 9.38
C LEU A 9 6.89 6.35 7.97
N TYR A 10 8.06 6.49 7.34
CA TYR A 10 8.14 7.03 5.97
C TYR A 10 7.36 6.18 4.98
N GLY A 11 7.49 4.84 5.02
CA GLY A 11 6.73 3.97 4.13
C GLY A 11 5.22 4.06 4.35
N SER A 12 4.76 4.15 5.61
CA SER A 12 3.34 4.33 5.92
C SER A 12 2.79 5.65 5.39
N ILE A 13 3.55 6.74 5.51
CA ILE A 13 3.20 8.04 4.93
C ILE A 13 3.11 7.95 3.40
N ILE A 14 4.07 7.29 2.74
CA ILE A 14 4.08 7.12 1.28
C ILE A 14 2.82 6.37 0.82
N TYR A 15 2.49 5.24 1.45
CA TYR A 15 1.27 4.49 1.12
C TYR A 15 0.00 5.32 1.37
N GLY A 16 -0.03 6.12 2.43
CA GLY A 16 -1.12 7.05 2.70
C GLY A 16 -1.29 8.10 1.60
N VAL A 17 -0.20 8.76 1.18
CA VAL A 17 -0.21 9.78 0.11
C VAL A 17 -0.64 9.16 -1.23
N ILE A 18 -0.07 8.02 -1.60
CA ILE A 18 -0.44 7.30 -2.82
C ILE A 18 -1.92 6.90 -2.79
N GLY A 19 -2.41 6.41 -1.65
CA GLY A 19 -3.81 6.06 -1.46
C GLY A 19 -4.77 7.23 -1.63
N ILE A 20 -4.43 8.40 -1.09
CA ILE A 20 -5.22 9.63 -1.23
C ILE A 20 -5.25 10.07 -2.71
N ILE A 21 -4.10 10.10 -3.37
CA ILE A 21 -4.02 10.47 -4.79
C ILE A 21 -4.83 9.49 -5.65
N ALA A 22 -4.71 8.19 -5.38
CA ALA A 22 -5.47 7.15 -6.06
C ALA A 22 -6.98 7.30 -5.82
N ALA A 23 -7.41 7.61 -4.59
CA ALA A 23 -8.81 7.78 -4.26
C ALA A 23 -9.43 9.01 -4.93
N ILE A 24 -8.71 10.14 -4.97
CA ILE A 24 -9.17 11.36 -5.66
C ILE A 24 -9.26 11.10 -7.16
N SER A 25 -8.19 10.58 -7.77
CA SER A 25 -8.14 10.32 -9.21
C SER A 25 -9.19 9.30 -9.66
N SER A 26 -9.41 8.22 -8.90
CA SER A 26 -10.43 7.23 -9.21
C SER A 26 -11.84 7.80 -9.09
N THR A 27 -12.12 8.57 -8.03
CA THR A 27 -13.43 9.19 -7.82
C THR A 27 -13.77 10.16 -8.95
N ILE A 28 -12.81 10.97 -9.42
CA ILE A 28 -12.99 11.88 -10.56
C ILE A 28 -13.24 11.07 -11.85
N TYR A 29 -12.40 10.08 -12.13
CA TYR A 29 -12.50 9.27 -13.34
C TYR A 29 -13.85 8.54 -13.43
N PHE A 30 -14.25 7.86 -12.36
CA PHE A 30 -15.51 7.12 -12.32
C PHE A 30 -16.73 8.03 -12.18
N GLY A 31 -16.59 9.22 -11.58
CA GLY A 31 -17.63 10.25 -11.56
C GLY A 31 -17.94 10.82 -12.94
N ILE A 32 -16.93 10.97 -13.80
CA ILE A 32 -17.09 11.43 -15.19
C ILE A 32 -17.61 10.31 -16.09
N LYS A 33 -16.96 9.15 -16.06
CA LYS A 33 -17.23 8.02 -16.95
C LYS A 33 -18.54 7.31 -16.63
N GLY A 34 -18.88 7.19 -15.34
CA GLY A 34 -20.01 6.40 -14.87
C GLY A 34 -19.87 4.90 -15.15
N SER A 35 -20.94 4.15 -14.87
CA SER A 35 -21.08 2.73 -15.18
C SER A 35 -22.41 2.49 -15.92
N LYS A 36 -22.50 1.42 -16.71
CA LYS A 36 -23.75 1.05 -17.39
C LYS A 36 -24.84 0.60 -16.40
N ASN A 37 -24.42 0.12 -15.22
CA ASN A 37 -25.30 -0.53 -14.25
C ASN A 37 -25.57 0.30 -12.98
N LEU A 38 -24.84 1.40 -12.75
CA LEU A 38 -24.93 2.22 -11.54
C LEU A 38 -24.94 3.70 -11.89
N SER A 39 -25.57 4.50 -11.02
CA SER A 39 -25.49 5.95 -11.10
C SER A 39 -24.03 6.42 -10.96
N LYS A 40 -23.71 7.59 -11.53
CA LYS A 40 -22.37 8.20 -11.45
C LYS A 40 -21.92 8.42 -10.01
N SER A 41 -22.84 8.84 -9.16
CA SER A 41 -22.57 9.07 -7.72
C SER A 41 -22.30 7.77 -6.97
N GLU A 42 -23.02 6.70 -7.29
CA GLU A 42 -22.83 5.38 -6.67
C GLU A 42 -21.51 4.76 -7.12
N THR A 43 -21.21 4.82 -8.41
CA THR A 43 -19.94 4.31 -8.97
C THR A 43 -18.73 5.00 -8.34
N ALA A 44 -18.82 6.32 -8.13
CA ALA A 44 -17.77 7.10 -7.46
C ALA A 44 -17.56 6.68 -6.00
N LYS A 45 -18.65 6.50 -5.23
CA LYS A 45 -18.59 6.02 -3.84
C LYS A 45 -18.01 4.61 -3.74
N THR A 46 -18.46 3.70 -4.61
CA THR A 46 -17.92 2.34 -4.66
C THR A 46 -16.43 2.35 -5.01
N SER A 47 -16.01 3.16 -5.99
CA SER A 47 -14.60 3.30 -6.34
C SER A 47 -13.75 3.77 -5.15
N LEU A 48 -14.22 4.76 -4.39
CA LEU A 48 -13.52 5.25 -3.22
C LEU A 48 -13.29 4.15 -2.17
N VAL A 49 -14.34 3.38 -1.86
CA VAL A 49 -14.24 2.27 -0.90
C VAL A 49 -13.27 1.19 -1.38
N VAL A 50 -13.32 0.83 -2.67
CA VAL A 50 -12.43 -0.18 -3.26
C VAL A 50 -10.97 0.29 -3.21
N VAL A 51 -10.68 1.54 -3.59
CA VAL A 51 -9.31 2.07 -3.58
C VAL A 51 -8.78 2.20 -2.15
N ALA A 52 -9.61 2.60 -1.19
CA ALA A 52 -9.23 2.64 0.22
C ALA A 52 -8.87 1.23 0.73
N MET A 53 -9.71 0.24 0.44
CA MET A 53 -9.46 -1.15 0.82
C MET A 53 -8.19 -1.72 0.16
N MET A 54 -8.00 -1.48 -1.14
CA MET A 54 -6.79 -1.89 -1.86
C MET A 54 -5.53 -1.26 -1.27
N THR A 55 -5.55 0.04 -0.99
CA THR A 55 -4.43 0.75 -0.37
C THR A 55 -4.10 0.15 0.99
N PHE A 56 -5.12 -0.11 1.82
CA PHE A 56 -4.94 -0.74 3.12
C PHE A 56 -4.33 -2.14 3.01
N CYS A 57 -4.82 -2.96 2.08
CA CYS A 57 -4.28 -4.31 1.83
C CYS A 57 -2.81 -4.27 1.35
N LEU A 58 -2.47 -3.35 0.46
CA LEU A 58 -1.09 -3.21 -0.01
C LEU A 58 -0.17 -2.70 1.10
N TRP A 59 -0.64 -1.75 1.91
CA TRP A 59 0.11 -1.24 3.05
C TRP A 59 0.35 -2.31 4.10
N ILE A 60 -0.66 -3.09 4.50
CA ILE A 60 -0.49 -4.13 5.53
C ILE A 60 0.44 -5.25 5.05
N MET A 61 0.36 -5.64 3.78
CA MET A 61 1.28 -6.62 3.19
C MET A 61 2.73 -6.14 3.26
N TRP A 62 3.00 -4.90 2.84
CA TRP A 62 4.32 -4.28 2.95
C TRP A 62 4.78 -4.18 4.41
N PHE A 63 3.89 -3.75 5.31
CA PHE A 63 4.19 -3.55 6.72
C PHE A 63 4.57 -4.87 7.40
N CYS A 64 3.87 -5.97 7.12
CA CYS A 64 4.21 -7.30 7.62
C CYS A 64 5.60 -7.76 7.16
N VAL A 65 5.94 -7.58 5.88
CA VAL A 65 7.27 -7.93 5.33
C VAL A 65 8.36 -7.06 5.93
N TYR A 66 8.08 -5.77 6.19
CA TYR A 66 9.00 -4.88 6.85
C TYR A 66 9.26 -5.31 8.30
N LEU A 67 8.20 -5.63 9.06
CA LEU A 67 8.32 -6.10 10.44
C LEU A 67 9.08 -7.43 10.56
N SER A 68 8.88 -8.37 9.63
CA SER A 68 9.56 -9.67 9.66
C SER A 68 11.09 -9.55 9.49
N GLN A 69 11.56 -8.45 8.89
CA GLN A 69 12.98 -8.17 8.67
C GLN A 69 13.61 -7.26 9.74
N MET A 70 12.82 -6.68 10.67
CA MET A 70 13.36 -5.75 11.67
C MET A 70 14.26 -6.43 12.72
N PHE A 71 13.96 -7.68 13.07
CA PHE A 71 14.75 -8.47 14.03
C PHE A 71 14.95 -9.88 13.47
N PRO A 72 15.84 -10.06 12.48
CA PRO A 72 16.04 -11.34 11.85
C PRO A 72 16.66 -12.32 12.84
N LEU A 73 16.03 -13.49 12.99
CA LEU A 73 16.56 -14.60 13.78
C LEU A 73 17.65 -15.37 13.03
N ILE A 74 17.63 -15.31 11.69
CA ILE A 74 18.57 -16.00 10.82
C ILE A 74 19.20 -15.01 9.85
N ASN A 75 20.52 -15.05 9.75
CA ASN A 75 21.27 -14.25 8.79
C ASN A 75 21.59 -15.08 7.54
N PRO A 76 21.69 -14.46 6.36
CA PRO A 76 22.07 -15.16 5.13
C PRO A 76 23.48 -15.77 5.24
N ILE A 77 23.60 -17.06 4.92
CA ILE A 77 24.89 -17.76 4.81
C ILE A 77 25.40 -17.56 3.39
N HIS A 78 26.46 -16.78 3.23
CA HIS A 78 27.14 -16.62 1.96
C HIS A 78 28.12 -17.79 1.80
N LYS A 79 27.97 -18.62 0.76
CA LYS A 79 29.07 -19.50 0.36
C LYS A 79 30.13 -18.60 -0.27
N ALA A 80 31.26 -18.43 0.40
CA ALA A 80 32.43 -17.85 -0.25
C ALA A 80 32.78 -18.75 -1.44
N GLU A 81 32.95 -18.17 -2.64
CA GLU A 81 33.56 -18.88 -3.74
C GLU A 81 34.94 -19.36 -3.28
N GLU A 82 35.09 -20.67 -3.15
CA GLU A 82 36.39 -21.34 -2.99
C GLU A 82 37.15 -21.15 -4.33
N HIS A 83 38.09 -20.20 -4.33
CA HIS A 83 39.13 -20.08 -5.35
C HIS A 83 40.33 -20.96 -4.99
#